data_AF-A0A4V3UX53-F1
#
_entry.id   AF-A0A4V3UX53-F1
#
_cell.length_a   1.000
_cell.length_b   1.000
_cell.length_c   1.000
_cell.angle_alpha   90.00
_cell.angle_beta   90.00
_cell.angle_gamma   90.00
#
_symmetry.space_group_name_H-M   'P 1'
#
loop_
_entity.id
_entity.type
_entity.pdbx_description
1 polymer ?
#
loop_
_entity_poly.entity_id
_entity_poly.type
_entity_poly.pdbx_seq_one_letter_code
_entity_poly.pdbx_strand_id
1 'polypeptide(L)'
;MTTEMESEVKRTAAGPLLCFIIMMSAGVAIFVMPASFLFAVPALVLFSMGYFIYYLIHTGQHKKILSGIITSLVITILVMMIPVFGWIALSLWIFYNILRSLKTIKNLLPGALFSAILFALLVTPGIHNFSAYSPSAQLSLICFIAYTSLTVIYCLRLNRLRLDTQTTLFKCSMMWLSAPMIFLLVVSIVASVRTAFRAQTSIIQSKIKMPQQVSGYMRGNTAVQGYTRNITQTITTTSTTLLPGSGAVAASAARSLGDTTSTEGLNRDPWHMNDVTSTDKTLHFYRDDEMDTLKLGKFLTSLNVSIKMPLLRAEDVLFYFDDTVFGSGDRGVVITRSEMICDLGKAYKCFRLELSDIKALSISGSLNKTIKILTHHSAQHKFTLTQSNKGAEKLFYVLNTLIP
;
A
#
# COMPACT_ATOMS: atom_id res chain seq x y z
N MET A 1 35.96 2.56 -14.71
CA MET A 1 35.71 2.79 -13.28
C MET A 1 35.35 4.26 -12.96
N THR A 2 36.05 5.26 -13.52
CA THR A 2 35.69 6.69 -13.34
C THR A 2 34.43 7.12 -14.09
N THR A 3 34.17 6.59 -15.29
CA THR A 3 33.00 6.93 -16.12
C THR A 3 31.68 6.34 -15.61
N GLU A 4 31.72 5.20 -14.92
CA GLU A 4 30.52 4.55 -14.35
C GLU A 4 30.07 5.25 -13.06
N MET A 5 31.01 5.60 -12.17
CA MET A 5 30.74 6.44 -10.99
C MET A 5 30.16 7.81 -11.37
N GLU A 6 30.69 8.44 -12.42
CA GLU A 6 30.19 9.74 -12.90
C GLU A 6 28.77 9.62 -13.47
N SER A 7 28.47 8.50 -14.14
CA SER A 7 27.12 8.22 -14.67
C SER A 7 26.08 7.95 -13.58
N GLU A 8 26.49 7.33 -12.48
CA GLU A 8 25.61 6.96 -11.35
C GLU A 8 25.32 8.16 -10.44
N VAL A 9 26.31 9.04 -10.24
CA VAL A 9 26.13 10.34 -9.57
C VAL A 9 25.27 11.29 -10.41
N LYS A 10 25.42 11.31 -11.75
CA LYS A 10 24.55 12.10 -12.65
C LYS A 10 23.10 11.61 -12.62
N ARG A 11 22.87 10.28 -12.58
CA ARG A 11 21.52 9.68 -12.54
C ARG A 11 20.77 9.95 -11.24
N THR A 12 21.48 10.06 -10.11
CA THR A 12 20.89 10.35 -8.80
C THR A 12 20.62 11.85 -8.59
N ALA A 13 21.43 12.74 -9.17
CA ALA A 13 21.21 14.20 -9.09
C ALA A 13 20.13 14.74 -10.06
N ALA A 14 19.82 14.02 -11.14
CA ALA A 14 18.90 14.50 -12.19
C ALA A 14 17.43 14.62 -11.70
N GLY A 15 16.98 13.72 -10.83
CA GLY A 15 15.58 13.67 -10.38
C GLY A 15 15.08 14.94 -9.69
N PRO A 16 15.73 15.40 -8.60
CA PRO A 16 15.33 16.61 -7.90
C PRO A 16 15.42 17.86 -8.76
N LEU A 17 16.44 17.95 -9.62
CA LEU A 17 16.60 19.06 -10.56
C LEU A 17 15.44 19.11 -11.58
N LEU A 18 15.04 17.95 -12.10
CA LEU A 18 13.94 17.86 -13.05
C LEU A 18 12.60 18.22 -12.38
N CYS A 19 12.38 17.81 -11.13
CA CYS A 19 11.22 18.24 -10.34
C CYS A 19 11.21 19.75 -10.14
N PHE A 20 12.36 20.35 -9.82
CA PHE A 20 12.52 21.79 -9.68
C PHE A 20 12.16 22.52 -10.97
N ILE A 21 12.68 22.07 -12.12
CA ILE A 21 12.39 22.66 -13.42
C ILE A 21 10.89 22.61 -13.73
N ILE A 22 10.23 21.47 -13.51
CA ILE A 22 8.78 21.32 -13.74
C ILE A 22 8.00 22.31 -12.86
N MET A 23 8.28 22.33 -11.55
CA MET A 23 7.60 23.24 -10.62
C MET A 23 7.84 24.70 -10.96
N MET A 24 9.08 25.09 -11.26
CA MET A 24 9.42 26.45 -11.66
C MET A 24 8.78 26.84 -12.99
N SER A 25 8.69 25.94 -13.97
CA SER A 25 8.03 26.24 -15.25
C SER A 25 6.55 26.58 -15.06
N ALA A 26 5.85 25.84 -14.20
CA ALA A 26 4.45 26.12 -13.86
C ALA A 26 4.31 27.44 -13.08
N GLY A 27 5.20 27.69 -12.12
CA GLY A 27 5.24 28.96 -11.38
C GLY A 27 5.45 30.15 -12.32
N VAL A 28 6.54 30.15 -13.10
CA VAL A 28 6.88 31.25 -14.01
C VAL A 28 5.73 31.53 -15.00
N ALA A 29 5.12 30.49 -15.59
CA ALA A 29 3.98 30.67 -16.48
C ALA A 29 2.85 31.48 -15.82
N ILE A 30 2.50 31.15 -14.58
CA ILE A 30 1.38 31.76 -13.85
C ILE A 30 1.75 33.16 -13.33
N PHE A 31 2.95 33.35 -12.81
CA PHE A 31 3.35 34.66 -12.27
C PHE A 31 3.62 35.70 -13.36
N VAL A 32 4.09 35.27 -14.55
CA VAL A 32 4.28 36.15 -15.72
C VAL A 32 2.94 36.41 -16.42
N MET A 33 2.12 35.38 -16.58
CA MET A 33 0.80 35.48 -17.20
C MET A 33 -0.25 34.93 -16.24
N PRO A 34 -0.82 35.75 -15.33
CA PRO A 34 -1.80 35.29 -14.33
C PRO A 34 -2.96 34.50 -14.92
N ALA A 35 -3.49 34.92 -16.08
CA ALA A 35 -4.58 34.21 -16.76
C ALA A 35 -4.25 32.76 -17.14
N SER A 36 -2.96 32.40 -17.26
CA SER A 36 -2.54 31.04 -17.58
C SER A 36 -2.83 30.04 -16.47
N PHE A 37 -3.16 30.48 -15.24
CA PHE A 37 -3.46 29.57 -14.13
C PHE A 37 -4.61 28.60 -14.46
N LEU A 38 -5.58 29.02 -15.27
CA LEU A 38 -6.69 28.18 -15.74
C LEU A 38 -6.22 26.95 -16.56
N PHE A 39 -5.05 27.02 -17.17
CA PHE A 39 -4.48 25.93 -17.96
C PHE A 39 -3.29 25.28 -17.26
N ALA A 40 -2.41 26.07 -16.66
CA ALA A 40 -1.18 25.60 -16.01
C ALA A 40 -1.47 24.75 -14.76
N VAL A 41 -2.46 25.12 -13.93
CA VAL A 41 -2.84 24.32 -12.76
C VAL A 41 -3.44 22.96 -13.18
N PRO A 42 -4.45 22.89 -14.06
CA PRO A 42 -4.94 21.60 -14.55
C PRO A 42 -3.88 20.78 -15.29
N ALA A 43 -3.03 21.40 -16.11
CA ALA A 43 -1.95 20.70 -16.79
C ALA A 43 -0.97 20.05 -15.80
N LEU A 44 -0.60 20.76 -14.72
CA LEU A 44 0.26 20.25 -13.66
C LEU A 44 -0.37 19.07 -12.91
N VAL A 45 -1.67 19.17 -12.60
CA VAL A 45 -2.42 18.08 -11.96
C VAL A 45 -2.55 16.87 -12.90
N LEU A 46 -2.87 17.09 -14.17
CA LEU A 46 -3.00 16.03 -15.17
C LEU A 46 -1.66 15.34 -15.45
N PHE A 47 -0.58 16.11 -15.56
CA PHE A 47 0.76 15.57 -15.68
C PHE A 47 1.13 14.73 -14.46
N SER A 48 0.87 15.24 -13.25
CA SER A 48 1.11 14.50 -12.00
C SER A 48 0.29 13.22 -11.93
N MET A 49 -0.99 13.27 -12.33
CA MET A 49 -1.87 12.10 -12.40
C MET A 49 -1.37 11.07 -13.43
N GLY A 50 -0.98 11.53 -14.63
CA GLY A 50 -0.44 10.68 -15.69
C GLY A 50 0.82 9.96 -15.24
N TYR A 51 1.76 10.68 -14.61
CA TYR A 51 2.99 10.09 -14.08
C TYR A 51 2.71 9.12 -12.90
N PHE A 52 1.77 9.46 -12.03
CA PHE A 52 1.32 8.57 -10.96
C PHE A 52 0.78 7.24 -11.51
N ILE A 53 -0.11 7.29 -12.50
CA ILE A 53 -0.67 6.10 -13.17
C ILE A 53 0.43 5.31 -13.89
N TYR A 54 1.28 6.00 -14.66
CA TYR A 54 2.42 5.37 -15.34
C TYR A 54 3.30 4.60 -14.35
N TYR A 55 3.66 5.22 -13.23
CA TYR A 55 4.50 4.60 -12.21
C TYR A 55 3.81 3.37 -11.59
N LEU A 56 2.50 3.43 -11.32
CA LEU A 56 1.73 2.28 -10.81
C LEU A 56 1.67 1.09 -11.79
N ILE A 57 1.59 1.38 -13.09
CA ILE A 57 1.59 0.36 -14.14
C ILE A 57 2.97 -0.26 -14.26
N HIS A 58 3.99 0.58 -14.44
CA HIS A 58 5.37 0.16 -14.64
C HIS A 58 5.94 -0.65 -13.47
N THR A 59 5.63 -0.26 -12.22
CA THR A 59 6.10 -0.97 -11.02
C THR A 59 5.23 -2.19 -10.65
N GLY A 60 4.17 -2.48 -11.41
CA GLY A 60 3.28 -3.61 -11.14
C GLY A 60 2.38 -3.44 -9.91
N GLN A 61 2.35 -2.27 -9.28
CA GLN A 61 1.61 -2.03 -8.03
C GLN A 61 0.09 -2.06 -8.24
N HIS A 62 -0.39 -1.79 -9.46
CA HIS A 62 -1.79 -1.96 -9.84
C HIS A 62 -2.33 -3.38 -9.54
N LYS A 63 -1.48 -4.41 -9.63
CA LYS A 63 -1.85 -5.80 -9.29
C LYS A 63 -2.13 -5.96 -7.80
N LYS A 64 -1.43 -5.22 -6.94
CA LYS A 64 -1.69 -5.22 -5.48
C LYS A 64 -3.00 -4.52 -5.15
N ILE A 65 -3.31 -3.42 -5.83
CA ILE A 65 -4.59 -2.72 -5.69
C ILE A 65 -5.74 -3.64 -6.10
N LEU A 66 -5.63 -4.28 -7.26
CA LEU A 66 -6.62 -5.23 -7.75
C LEU A 66 -6.77 -6.45 -6.82
N SER A 67 -5.66 -7.00 -6.35
CA SER A 67 -5.64 -8.11 -5.38
C SER A 67 -6.33 -7.74 -4.07
N GLY A 68 -6.11 -6.53 -3.56
CA GLY A 68 -6.78 -6.02 -2.35
C GLY A 68 -8.29 -5.92 -2.51
N ILE A 69 -8.75 -5.42 -3.66
CA ILE A 69 -10.17 -5.34 -4.01
C ILE A 69 -10.79 -6.74 -4.10
N ILE A 70 -10.16 -7.66 -4.83
CA ILE A 70 -10.64 -9.04 -4.98
C ILE A 70 -10.70 -9.74 -3.62
N THR A 71 -9.66 -9.60 -2.79
CA THR A 71 -9.62 -10.19 -1.44
C THR A 71 -10.76 -9.67 -0.58
N SER A 72 -11.04 -8.36 -0.61
CA SER A 72 -12.15 -7.79 0.14
C SER A 72 -13.51 -8.29 -0.37
N LEU A 73 -13.65 -8.50 -1.68
CA LEU A 73 -14.88 -9.04 -2.26
C LEU A 73 -15.10 -10.50 -1.84
N VAL A 74 -14.06 -11.33 -1.90
CA VAL A 74 -14.11 -12.73 -1.45
C VAL A 74 -14.42 -12.83 0.05
N ILE A 75 -13.75 -12.04 0.89
CA ILE A 75 -14.04 -12.00 2.34
C ILE A 75 -15.48 -11.58 2.59
N THR A 76 -15.98 -10.58 1.88
CA THR A 76 -17.38 -10.13 2.01
C THR A 76 -18.36 -11.27 1.70
N ILE A 77 -18.15 -11.99 0.59
CA ILE A 77 -18.99 -13.14 0.21
C ILE A 77 -18.93 -14.26 1.24
N LEU A 78 -17.73 -14.64 1.70
CA LEU A 78 -17.56 -15.71 2.69
C LEU A 78 -18.22 -15.37 4.02
N VAL A 79 -18.08 -14.12 4.45
CA VAL A 79 -18.61 -13.61 5.71
C VAL A 79 -20.14 -13.51 5.67
N MET A 80 -20.75 -13.22 4.51
CA MET A 80 -22.21 -13.27 4.34
C MET A 80 -22.81 -14.67 4.53
N MET A 81 -22.05 -15.74 4.27
CA MET A 81 -22.54 -17.11 4.39
C MET A 81 -22.68 -17.58 5.84
N ILE A 82 -22.12 -16.85 6.81
CA ILE A 82 -22.13 -17.22 8.22
C ILE A 82 -23.15 -16.35 8.96
N PRO A 83 -24.30 -16.91 9.41
CA PRO A 83 -25.29 -16.17 10.18
C PRO A 83 -24.69 -15.65 11.49
N VAL A 84 -25.08 -14.42 11.89
CA VAL A 84 -24.69 -13.75 13.15
C VAL A 84 -23.20 -13.40 13.26
N PHE A 85 -22.29 -14.37 13.22
CA PHE A 85 -20.83 -14.14 13.32
C PHE A 85 -20.27 -13.38 12.12
N GLY A 86 -20.90 -13.51 10.95
CA GLY A 86 -20.51 -12.77 9.76
C GLY A 86 -20.55 -11.26 9.96
N TRP A 87 -21.59 -10.73 10.63
CA TRP A 87 -21.75 -9.29 10.84
C TRP A 87 -20.66 -8.69 11.73
N ILE A 88 -20.25 -9.43 12.75
CA ILE A 88 -19.17 -9.02 13.66
C ILE A 88 -17.85 -9.00 12.90
N ALA A 89 -17.55 -10.04 12.13
CA ALA A 89 -16.33 -10.12 11.33
C ALA A 89 -16.27 -9.03 10.24
N LEU A 90 -17.39 -8.74 9.57
CA LEU A 90 -17.47 -7.69 8.55
C LEU A 90 -17.25 -6.30 9.15
N SER A 91 -17.85 -6.04 10.32
CA SER A 91 -17.63 -4.81 11.06
C SER A 91 -16.16 -4.65 11.44
N LEU A 92 -15.55 -5.69 12.01
CA LEU A 92 -14.12 -5.68 12.38
C LEU A 92 -13.21 -5.45 11.16
N TRP A 93 -13.53 -6.06 10.02
CA TRP A 93 -12.82 -5.88 8.76
C TRP A 93 -12.91 -4.44 8.23
N ILE A 94 -14.10 -3.83 8.28
CA ILE A 94 -14.29 -2.43 7.89
C ILE A 94 -13.50 -1.51 8.83
N PHE A 95 -13.56 -1.71 10.16
CA PHE A 95 -12.76 -0.95 11.12
C PHE A 95 -11.25 -1.10 10.87
N TYR A 96 -10.77 -2.31 10.59
CA TYR A 96 -9.38 -2.56 10.24
C TYR A 96 -8.94 -1.76 9.00
N ASN A 97 -9.74 -1.78 7.93
CA ASN A 97 -9.44 -1.03 6.71
C ASN A 97 -9.49 0.49 6.94
N ILE A 98 -10.44 0.99 7.75
CA ILE A 98 -10.52 2.42 8.11
C ILE A 98 -9.29 2.84 8.91
N LEU A 99 -8.93 2.12 9.97
CA LEU A 99 -7.75 2.41 10.80
C LEU A 99 -6.47 2.47 9.95
N ARG A 100 -6.33 1.54 9.01
CA ARG A 100 -5.17 1.54 8.11
C ARG A 100 -5.20 2.69 7.10
N SER A 101 -6.37 3.04 6.57
CA SER A 101 -6.53 4.22 5.71
C SER A 101 -6.25 5.52 6.45
N LEU A 102 -6.55 5.62 7.75
CA LEU A 102 -6.19 6.78 8.59
C LEU A 102 -4.66 6.90 8.75
N LYS A 103 -3.94 5.76 8.89
CA LYS A 103 -2.47 5.75 8.89
C LYS A 103 -1.92 6.30 7.56
N THR A 104 -2.53 5.96 6.44
CA THR A 104 -2.18 6.52 5.12
C THR A 104 -2.40 8.04 5.08
N ILE A 105 -3.56 8.54 5.55
CA ILE A 105 -3.84 9.98 5.59
C ILE A 105 -2.76 10.69 6.42
N LYS A 106 -2.40 10.14 7.58
CA LYS A 106 -1.31 10.67 8.41
C LYS A 106 0.03 10.73 7.66
N ASN A 107 0.35 9.69 6.88
CA ASN A 107 1.58 9.63 6.09
C ASN A 107 1.59 10.61 4.90
N LEU A 108 0.43 10.87 4.28
CA LEU A 108 0.27 11.82 3.19
C LEU A 108 0.21 13.28 3.65
N LEU A 109 -0.12 13.51 4.93
CA LEU A 109 -0.35 14.84 5.49
C LEU A 109 0.80 15.83 5.25
N PRO A 110 2.09 15.48 5.45
CA PRO A 110 3.18 16.42 5.18
C PRO A 110 3.23 16.84 3.71
N GLY A 111 3.00 15.90 2.78
CA GLY A 111 2.95 16.19 1.35
C GLY A 111 1.74 17.06 0.99
N ALA A 112 0.60 16.82 1.63
CA ALA A 112 -0.63 17.57 1.43
C ALA A 112 -0.53 19.00 1.93
N LEU A 113 0.19 19.25 3.04
CA LEU A 113 0.49 20.59 3.51
C LEU A 113 1.35 21.36 2.49
N PHE A 114 2.43 20.74 1.99
CA PHE A 114 3.24 21.35 0.92
C PHE A 114 2.40 21.65 -0.32
N SER A 115 1.58 20.69 -0.76
CA SER A 115 0.69 20.84 -1.90
C SER A 115 -0.33 21.96 -1.72
N ALA A 116 -1.01 22.01 -0.57
CA ALA A 116 -2.02 23.01 -0.28
C ALA A 116 -1.43 24.43 -0.28
N ILE A 117 -0.26 24.61 0.34
CA ILE A 117 0.43 25.91 0.36
C ILE A 117 0.90 26.28 -1.05
N LEU A 118 1.51 25.35 -1.79
CA LEU A 118 1.96 25.60 -3.16
C LEU A 118 0.79 25.97 -4.09
N PHE A 119 -0.34 25.26 -4.01
CA PHE A 119 -1.54 25.59 -4.78
C PHE A 119 -2.11 26.94 -4.38
N ALA A 120 -2.20 27.24 -3.08
CA ALA A 120 -2.67 28.54 -2.61
C ALA A 120 -1.81 29.68 -3.16
N LEU A 121 -0.48 29.54 -3.10
CA LEU A 121 0.45 30.52 -3.64
C LEU A 121 0.34 30.69 -5.16
N LEU A 122 0.10 29.59 -5.90
CA LEU A 122 -0.07 29.62 -7.35
C LEU A 122 -1.38 30.28 -7.77
N VAL A 123 -2.47 29.97 -7.07
CA VAL A 123 -3.83 30.34 -7.48
C VAL A 123 -4.21 31.75 -7.00
N THR A 124 -3.67 32.21 -5.87
CA THR A 124 -4.01 33.52 -5.28
C THR A 124 -3.84 34.70 -6.27
N PRO A 125 -2.70 34.85 -6.99
CA PRO A 125 -2.55 35.91 -7.99
C PRO A 125 -3.54 35.81 -9.14
N GLY A 126 -3.86 34.58 -9.57
CA GLY A 126 -4.83 34.30 -10.63
C GLY A 126 -6.25 34.71 -10.23
N ILE A 127 -6.72 34.31 -9.05
CA ILE A 127 -8.05 34.68 -8.54
C ILE A 127 -8.17 36.21 -8.40
N HIS A 128 -7.14 36.87 -7.86
CA HIS A 128 -7.15 38.32 -7.69
C HIS A 128 -7.26 39.04 -9.03
N ASN A 129 -6.57 38.54 -10.07
CA ASN A 129 -6.67 39.10 -11.42
C ASN A 129 -8.08 39.00 -12.02
N PHE A 130 -8.82 37.93 -11.72
CA PHE A 130 -10.18 37.73 -12.21
C PHE A 130 -11.25 38.50 -11.42
N SER A 131 -11.01 38.85 -10.16
CA SER A 131 -12.00 39.50 -9.29
C SER A 131 -12.13 41.02 -9.50
N ALA A 132 -11.68 41.56 -10.64
CA ALA A 132 -11.64 42.99 -10.98
C ALA A 132 -10.82 43.86 -10.00
N TYR A 133 -10.20 43.27 -8.99
CA TYR A 133 -9.20 43.90 -8.15
C TYR A 133 -7.85 43.77 -8.86
N SER A 134 -7.29 44.87 -9.35
CA SER A 134 -5.93 44.82 -9.90
C SER A 134 -5.00 44.14 -8.89
N PRO A 135 -4.36 43.01 -9.25
CA PRO A 135 -3.46 42.35 -8.32
C PRO A 135 -2.38 43.36 -7.97
N SER A 136 -2.18 43.64 -6.68
CA SER A 136 -1.04 44.45 -6.28
C SER A 136 0.21 43.70 -6.76
N ALA A 137 1.05 44.35 -7.57
CA ALA A 137 2.29 43.75 -8.05
C ALA A 137 3.14 43.20 -6.88
N GLN A 138 2.98 43.82 -5.71
CA GLN A 138 3.55 43.39 -4.43
C GLN A 138 3.04 42.01 -3.99
N LEU A 139 1.73 41.72 -4.03
CA LEU A 139 1.19 40.41 -3.65
C LEU A 139 1.69 39.30 -4.58
N SER A 140 1.70 39.55 -5.89
CA SER A 140 2.22 38.58 -6.88
C SER A 140 3.70 38.28 -6.63
N LEU A 141 4.51 39.31 -6.36
CA LEU A 141 5.93 39.16 -6.04
C LEU A 141 6.16 38.38 -4.74
N ILE A 142 5.39 38.67 -3.67
CA ILE A 142 5.46 37.95 -2.40
C ILE A 142 5.10 36.47 -2.61
N CYS A 143 4.01 36.19 -3.34
CA CYS A 143 3.60 34.82 -3.65
C CYS A 143 4.65 34.09 -4.49
N PHE A 144 5.30 34.77 -5.45
CA PHE A 144 6.38 34.19 -6.25
C PHE A 144 7.58 33.82 -5.37
N ILE A 145 8.08 34.74 -4.54
CA ILE A 145 9.23 34.49 -3.65
C ILE A 145 8.93 33.34 -2.67
N ALA A 146 7.71 33.33 -2.10
CA ALA A 146 7.28 32.25 -1.22
C ALA A 146 7.21 30.90 -1.97
N TYR A 147 6.66 30.90 -3.19
CA TYR A 147 6.54 29.71 -4.02
C TYR A 147 7.92 29.13 -4.40
N THR A 148 8.85 29.98 -4.84
CA THR A 148 10.21 29.56 -5.20
C THR A 148 10.94 29.02 -3.98
N SER A 149 10.83 29.70 -2.83
CA SER A 149 11.47 29.26 -1.59
C SER A 149 10.96 27.88 -1.16
N LEU A 150 9.65 27.67 -1.20
CA LEU A 150 9.04 26.40 -0.81
C LEU A 150 9.38 25.27 -1.80
N THR A 151 9.47 25.58 -3.09
CA THR A 151 9.91 24.66 -4.15
C THR A 151 11.36 24.23 -3.94
N VAL A 152 12.26 25.16 -3.61
CA VAL A 152 13.66 24.85 -3.27
C VAL A 152 13.74 23.96 -2.04
N ILE A 153 13.03 24.32 -0.95
CA ILE A 153 13.00 23.52 0.29
C ILE A 153 12.54 22.09 0.01
N TYR A 154 11.48 21.93 -0.80
CA TYR A 154 10.98 20.61 -1.17
C TYR A 154 11.98 19.82 -2.02
N CYS A 155 12.63 20.45 -3.01
CA CYS A 155 13.62 19.79 -3.84
C CYS A 155 14.89 19.41 -3.06
N LEU A 156 15.32 20.24 -2.09
CA LEU A 156 16.40 19.91 -1.16
C LEU A 156 16.03 18.70 -0.28
N ARG A 157 14.78 18.63 0.18
CA ARG A 157 14.27 17.46 0.92
C ARG A 157 14.30 16.20 0.06
N LEU A 158 13.92 16.29 -1.22
CA LEU A 158 14.00 15.16 -2.16
C LEU A 158 15.46 14.74 -2.42
N ASN A 159 16.37 15.69 -2.58
CA ASN A 159 17.78 15.41 -2.82
C ASN A 159 18.43 14.65 -1.65
N ARG A 160 18.07 14.98 -0.40
CA ARG A 160 18.54 14.27 0.80
C ARG A 160 18.17 12.78 0.81
N LEU A 161 17.09 12.40 0.14
CA LEU A 161 16.62 11.02 0.11
C LEU A 161 17.42 10.13 -0.86
N ARG A 162 18.29 10.70 -1.71
CA ARG A 162 19.13 10.00 -2.71
C ARG A 162 18.35 8.91 -3.46
N LEU A 163 17.19 9.30 -3.99
CA LEU A 163 16.28 8.42 -4.71
C LEU A 163 16.64 8.39 -6.19
N ASP A 164 16.31 7.29 -6.87
CA ASP A 164 16.36 7.26 -8.32
C ASP A 164 15.41 8.30 -8.94
N THR A 165 15.72 8.74 -10.17
CA THR A 165 14.96 9.77 -10.89
C THR A 165 13.48 9.40 -11.01
N GLN A 166 13.17 8.13 -11.30
CA GLN A 166 11.79 7.67 -11.45
C GLN A 166 11.00 7.79 -10.15
N THR A 167 11.63 7.41 -9.03
CA THR A 167 11.02 7.45 -7.69
C THR A 167 10.88 8.89 -7.18
N THR A 168 11.82 9.76 -7.54
CA THR A 168 11.78 11.18 -7.21
C THR A 168 10.60 11.88 -7.89
N LEU A 169 10.43 11.66 -9.19
CA LEU A 169 9.29 12.15 -9.95
C LEU A 169 7.95 11.61 -9.42
N PHE A 170 7.93 10.36 -8.96
CA PHE A 170 6.74 9.78 -8.34
C PHE A 170 6.39 10.48 -7.02
N LYS A 171 7.37 10.74 -6.15
CA LYS A 171 7.14 11.50 -4.91
C LYS A 171 6.70 12.94 -5.17
N CYS A 172 7.24 13.60 -6.20
CA CYS A 172 6.80 14.92 -6.62
C CYS A 172 5.34 14.91 -7.13
N SER A 173 4.98 13.94 -7.98
CA SER A 173 3.61 13.75 -8.47
C SER A 173 2.64 13.44 -7.32
N MET A 174 3.06 12.58 -6.38
CA MET A 174 2.28 12.28 -5.18
C MET A 174 2.06 13.52 -4.31
N MET A 175 3.06 14.40 -4.17
CA MET A 175 2.88 15.66 -3.45
C MET A 175 1.76 16.47 -4.10
N TRP A 176 1.81 16.74 -5.41
CA TRP A 176 0.77 17.51 -6.10
C TRP A 176 -0.63 16.88 -6.01
N LEU A 177 -0.72 15.54 -5.93
CA LEU A 177 -2.00 14.83 -5.82
C LEU A 177 -2.45 14.58 -4.37
N SER A 178 -1.62 14.85 -3.38
CA SER A 178 -1.88 14.43 -1.99
C SER A 178 -3.09 15.11 -1.36
N ALA A 179 -3.30 16.41 -1.60
CA ALA A 179 -4.49 17.12 -1.12
C ALA A 179 -5.80 16.57 -1.71
N PRO A 180 -5.96 16.44 -3.04
CA PRO A 180 -7.17 15.82 -3.61
C PRO A 180 -7.30 14.34 -3.23
N MET A 181 -6.19 13.60 -3.09
CA MET A 181 -6.25 12.20 -2.63
C MET A 181 -6.72 12.08 -1.18
N ILE A 182 -6.27 12.92 -0.25
CA ILE A 182 -6.77 12.91 1.13
C ILE A 182 -8.27 13.22 1.13
N PHE A 183 -8.72 14.21 0.35
CA PHE A 183 -10.14 14.54 0.24
C PHE A 183 -10.95 13.32 -0.23
N LEU A 184 -10.53 12.67 -1.32
CA LEU A 184 -11.20 11.46 -1.83
C LEU A 184 -11.16 10.31 -0.82
N LEU A 185 -10.05 10.11 -0.12
CA LEU A 185 -9.92 9.09 0.93
C LEU A 185 -10.91 9.36 2.08
N VAL A 186 -11.00 10.59 2.57
CA VAL A 186 -11.96 10.96 3.63
C VAL A 186 -13.39 10.74 3.17
N VAL A 187 -13.75 11.20 1.97
CA VAL A 187 -15.10 10.97 1.40
C VAL A 187 -15.39 9.47 1.29
N SER A 188 -14.42 8.67 0.84
CA SER A 188 -14.58 7.22 0.73
C SER A 188 -14.74 6.52 2.09
N ILE A 189 -14.02 6.96 3.12
CA ILE A 189 -14.15 6.45 4.50
C ILE A 189 -15.53 6.79 5.05
N VAL A 190 -15.97 8.05 4.91
CA VAL A 190 -17.30 8.50 5.37
C VAL A 190 -18.40 7.73 4.66
N ALA A 191 -18.28 7.53 3.34
CA ALA A 191 -19.21 6.71 2.58
C ALA A 191 -19.22 5.26 3.06
N SER A 192 -18.04 4.66 3.27
CA SER A 192 -17.90 3.29 3.77
C SER A 192 -18.55 3.10 5.14
N VAL A 193 -18.28 3.98 6.10
CA VAL A 193 -18.91 3.99 7.44
C VAL A 193 -20.43 4.10 7.30
N ARG A 194 -20.90 5.07 6.51
CA ARG A 194 -22.34 5.28 6.29
C ARG A 194 -23.02 4.03 5.71
N THR A 195 -22.38 3.36 4.75
CA THR A 195 -22.91 2.12 4.15
C THR A 195 -22.84 0.92 5.08
N ALA A 196 -21.83 0.83 5.96
CA ALA A 196 -21.69 -0.26 6.91
C ALA A 196 -22.81 -0.28 7.96
N PHE A 197 -23.31 0.90 8.35
CA PHE A 197 -24.32 1.04 9.41
C PHE A 197 -25.75 1.23 8.90
N ARG A 198 -25.98 1.37 7.58
CA ARG A 198 -27.33 1.41 7.01
C ARG A 198 -27.78 0.00 6.63
N ALA A 199 -28.50 -0.65 7.54
CA ALA A 199 -29.24 -1.85 7.22
C ALA A 199 -30.44 -1.50 6.33
N GLN A 200 -30.38 -1.87 5.05
CA GLN A 200 -31.54 -1.77 4.16
C GLN A 200 -32.40 -3.01 4.38
N THR A 201 -33.46 -2.87 5.17
CA THR A 201 -34.46 -3.92 5.37
C THR A 201 -35.50 -3.83 4.26
N SER A 202 -35.54 -4.82 3.36
CA SER A 202 -36.60 -4.93 2.34
C SER A 202 -37.68 -5.87 2.83
N ILE A 203 -38.85 -5.35 3.22
CA ILE A 203 -39.99 -6.17 3.58
C ILE A 203 -40.60 -6.71 2.28
N ILE A 204 -40.46 -8.01 2.01
CA ILE A 204 -41.09 -8.66 0.86
C ILE A 204 -42.39 -9.30 1.36
N GLN A 205 -43.53 -8.75 0.95
CA GLN A 205 -44.84 -9.35 1.23
C GLN A 205 -45.18 -10.34 0.11
N SER A 206 -45.24 -11.63 0.43
CA SER A 206 -45.72 -12.65 -0.51
C SER A 206 -47.18 -12.99 -0.22
N LYS A 207 -48.01 -13.08 -1.26
CA LYS A 207 -49.42 -13.46 -1.14
C LYS A 207 -49.57 -14.92 -1.54
N ILE A 208 -49.83 -15.80 -0.58
CA ILE A 208 -50.06 -17.22 -0.86
C ILE A 208 -51.56 -17.48 -0.79
N LYS A 209 -52.11 -18.20 -1.78
CA LYS A 209 -53.52 -18.62 -1.80
C LYS A 209 -53.62 -19.98 -1.11
N MET A 210 -54.27 -20.04 0.05
CA MET A 210 -54.52 -21.28 0.76
C MET A 210 -55.98 -21.74 0.55
N PRO A 211 -56.22 -23.00 0.18
CA PRO A 211 -57.56 -23.54 0.09
C PRO A 211 -58.15 -23.71 1.49
N GLN A 212 -59.28 -23.05 1.75
CA GLN A 212 -60.07 -23.23 2.96
C GLN A 212 -61.37 -23.91 2.57
N GLN A 213 -61.66 -25.05 3.20
CA GLN A 213 -62.97 -25.68 3.07
C GLN A 213 -64.01 -24.91 3.88
N VAL A 214 -65.09 -24.52 3.23
CA VAL A 214 -66.24 -23.89 3.87
C VAL A 214 -67.35 -24.93 3.91
N SER A 215 -67.76 -25.32 5.12
CA SER A 215 -68.90 -26.21 5.33
C SER A 215 -70.18 -25.58 4.80
N GLY A 216 -71.09 -26.40 4.28
CA GLY A 216 -72.37 -25.92 3.74
C GLY A 216 -73.18 -25.17 4.79
N TYR A 217 -73.90 -24.14 4.35
CA TYR A 217 -74.70 -23.28 5.22
C TYR A 217 -75.96 -22.79 4.49
N MET A 218 -76.97 -22.38 5.26
CA MET A 218 -78.17 -21.76 4.71
C MET A 218 -77.94 -20.26 4.52
N ARG A 219 -78.17 -19.74 3.32
CA ARG A 219 -78.26 -18.30 3.07
C ARG A 219 -79.72 -17.96 2.77
N GLY A 220 -80.42 -17.40 3.75
CA GLY A 220 -81.88 -17.32 3.71
C GLY A 220 -82.50 -18.73 3.66
N ASN A 221 -83.43 -18.97 2.73
CA ASN A 221 -84.07 -20.29 2.54
C ASN A 221 -83.37 -21.20 1.51
N THR A 222 -82.21 -20.80 0.99
CA THR A 222 -81.44 -21.60 0.02
C THR A 222 -80.22 -22.24 0.68
N ALA A 223 -80.11 -23.56 0.56
CA ALA A 223 -78.96 -24.33 1.03
C ALA A 223 -77.77 -24.14 0.08
N VAL A 224 -76.67 -23.60 0.60
CA VAL A 224 -75.41 -23.50 -0.12
C VAL A 224 -74.54 -24.68 0.30
N GLN A 225 -74.25 -25.58 -0.65
CA GLN A 225 -73.38 -26.73 -0.39
C GLN A 225 -71.96 -26.28 -0.04
N GLY A 226 -71.24 -27.12 0.72
CA GLY A 226 -69.86 -26.83 1.09
C GLY A 226 -68.99 -26.68 -0.15
N TYR A 227 -68.13 -25.65 -0.15
CA TYR A 227 -67.23 -25.38 -1.27
C TYR A 227 -65.86 -24.96 -0.74
N THR A 228 -64.83 -25.20 -1.54
CA THR A 228 -63.47 -24.75 -1.23
C THR A 228 -63.29 -23.33 -1.74
N ARG A 229 -62.89 -22.40 -0.87
CA ARG A 229 -62.48 -21.05 -1.28
C ARG A 229 -60.99 -20.86 -1.04
N ASN A 230 -60.30 -20.21 -1.97
CA ASN A 230 -58.91 -19.86 -1.78
C ASN A 230 -58.82 -18.51 -1.06
N ILE A 231 -58.39 -18.50 0.20
CA ILE A 231 -58.10 -17.26 0.92
C ILE A 231 -56.68 -16.83 0.60
N THR A 232 -56.51 -15.56 0.24
CA THR A 232 -55.18 -14.97 0.02
C THR A 232 -54.64 -14.54 1.37
N GLN A 233 -53.66 -15.27 1.90
CA GLN A 233 -52.96 -14.91 3.13
C GLN A 233 -51.69 -14.15 2.75
N THR A 234 -51.56 -12.93 3.26
CA THR A 234 -50.33 -12.13 3.08
C THR A 234 -49.31 -12.60 4.10
N ILE A 235 -48.27 -13.28 3.65
CA ILE A 235 -47.13 -13.64 4.48
C ILE A 235 -46.10 -12.52 4.35
N THR A 236 -45.87 -11.83 5.47
CA THR A 236 -44.81 -10.81 5.56
C THR A 236 -43.48 -11.52 5.75
N THR A 237 -42.70 -11.64 4.69
CA THR A 237 -41.34 -12.20 4.76
C THR A 237 -40.35 -11.04 4.85
N THR A 238 -39.79 -10.82 6.04
CA THR A 238 -38.74 -9.82 6.22
C THR A 238 -37.46 -10.33 5.58
N SER A 239 -37.14 -9.85 4.38
CA SER A 239 -35.88 -10.16 3.72
C SER A 239 -34.91 -9.02 3.98
N THR A 240 -33.96 -9.23 4.89
CA THR A 240 -32.91 -8.24 5.13
C THR A 240 -31.87 -8.37 4.02
N THR A 241 -32.11 -7.73 2.87
CA THR A 241 -31.08 -7.54 1.84
C THR A 241 -30.23 -6.34 2.23
N LEU A 242 -29.35 -6.54 3.21
CA LEU A 242 -28.18 -5.69 3.32
C LEU A 242 -27.43 -5.83 1.98
N LEU A 243 -27.05 -4.72 1.35
CA LEU A 243 -25.95 -4.70 0.38
C LEU A 243 -24.64 -4.38 1.14
N PRO A 244 -24.06 -5.27 1.99
CA PRO A 244 -22.74 -5.05 2.54
C PRO A 244 -21.73 -5.44 1.46
N GLY A 245 -20.94 -4.50 1.00
CA GLY A 245 -19.89 -4.80 0.02
C GLY A 245 -19.28 -3.57 -0.61
N SER A 246 -20.09 -2.55 -0.90
CA SER A 246 -19.58 -1.27 -1.42
C SER A 246 -18.64 -0.57 -0.45
N GLY A 247 -18.97 -0.55 0.85
CA GLY A 247 -18.10 0.00 1.90
C GLY A 247 -16.81 -0.78 2.10
N ALA A 248 -16.88 -2.12 2.19
CA ALA A 248 -15.69 -2.96 2.35
C ALA A 248 -14.74 -2.85 1.13
N VAL A 249 -15.31 -2.86 -0.08
CA VAL A 249 -14.54 -2.69 -1.33
C VAL A 249 -13.93 -1.30 -1.41
N ALA A 250 -14.68 -0.23 -1.10
CA ALA A 250 -14.16 1.15 -1.08
C ALA A 250 -13.03 1.32 -0.05
N ALA A 251 -13.21 0.80 1.16
CA ALA A 251 -12.19 0.84 2.21
C ALA A 251 -10.95 0.01 1.85
N SER A 252 -11.11 -1.11 1.15
CA SER A 252 -9.99 -1.93 0.67
C SER A 252 -9.21 -1.25 -0.46
N ALA A 253 -9.90 -0.58 -1.38
CA ALA A 253 -9.27 0.19 -2.45
C ALA A 253 -8.52 1.39 -1.87
N ALA A 254 -9.12 2.11 -0.93
CA ALA A 254 -8.48 3.20 -0.17
C ALA A 254 -7.24 2.71 0.58
N ARG A 255 -7.33 1.56 1.26
CA ARG A 255 -6.20 0.90 1.93
C ARG A 255 -5.09 0.53 0.96
N SER A 256 -5.41 -0.15 -0.14
CA SER A 256 -4.40 -0.61 -1.10
C SER A 256 -3.73 0.52 -1.87
N LEU A 257 -4.49 1.57 -2.20
CA LEU A 257 -3.93 2.82 -2.69
C LEU A 257 -3.00 3.40 -1.62
N GLY A 258 -3.44 3.38 -0.37
CA GLY A 258 -2.67 3.84 0.78
C GLY A 258 -1.38 3.08 1.05
N ASP A 259 -1.37 1.76 0.87
CA ASP A 259 -0.19 0.88 0.95
C ASP A 259 0.77 1.11 -0.23
N THR A 260 0.26 1.59 -1.36
CA THR A 260 1.06 1.91 -2.54
C THR A 260 1.66 3.31 -2.45
N THR A 261 0.92 4.26 -1.86
CA THR A 261 1.38 5.62 -1.62
C THR A 261 2.26 5.71 -0.39
N SER A 262 2.03 4.86 0.60
CA SER A 262 2.98 4.62 1.68
C SER A 262 4.09 3.78 1.08
N THR A 263 5.03 4.41 0.38
CA THR A 263 6.36 3.84 0.21
C THR A 263 7.01 3.73 1.59
N GLU A 264 6.53 2.80 2.43
CA GLU A 264 7.22 2.21 3.60
C GLU A 264 8.49 1.45 3.14
N GLY A 265 9.01 1.71 1.94
CA GLY A 265 10.26 1.18 1.42
C GLY A 265 11.37 2.20 1.23
N LEU A 266 11.13 3.51 1.35
CA LEU A 266 12.19 4.55 1.21
C LEU A 266 11.85 5.79 2.07
N ASN A 267 11.40 5.55 3.31
CA ASN A 267 11.77 6.45 4.40
C ASN A 267 13.16 6.00 4.84
N ARG A 268 14.20 6.58 4.22
CA ARG A 268 15.47 6.74 4.92
C ARG A 268 15.20 7.75 6.03
N ASP A 269 14.47 7.34 7.05
CA ASP A 269 14.80 7.82 8.37
C ASP A 269 16.29 7.48 8.53
N PRO A 270 17.13 8.39 9.05
CA PRO A 270 18.47 8.02 9.44
C PRO A 270 18.32 7.06 10.62
N TRP A 271 18.01 5.79 10.32
CA TRP A 271 18.26 4.68 11.21
C TRP A 271 19.73 4.78 11.55
N HIS A 272 20.04 5.07 12.80
CA HIS A 272 21.41 5.01 13.27
C HIS A 272 21.95 3.63 12.90
N MET A 273 23.10 3.58 12.23
CA MET A 273 23.67 2.35 11.65
C MET A 273 23.75 1.19 12.67
N ASN A 274 23.79 1.52 13.96
CA ASN A 274 23.79 0.58 15.07
C ASN A 274 22.47 -0.20 15.25
N ASP A 275 21.32 0.35 14.82
CA ASP A 275 19.99 -0.24 15.04
C ASP A 275 19.59 -1.23 13.94
N VAL A 276 20.18 -1.11 12.74
CA VAL A 276 19.84 -2.00 11.62
C VAL A 276 20.59 -3.33 11.68
N THR A 277 21.74 -3.34 12.34
CA THR A 277 22.52 -4.56 12.57
C THR A 277 22.22 -5.21 13.92
N SER A 278 21.48 -4.58 14.83
CA SER A 278 21.19 -5.16 16.14
C SER A 278 20.32 -6.42 16.03
N THR A 279 20.44 -7.34 16.99
CA THR A 279 19.51 -8.45 17.12
C THR A 279 18.11 -7.94 17.46
N ASP A 280 17.10 -8.50 16.81
CA ASP A 280 15.69 -8.29 17.17
C ASP A 280 14.94 -9.61 17.12
N LYS A 281 14.76 -10.21 18.30
CA LYS A 281 14.09 -11.50 18.49
C LYS A 281 12.62 -11.45 18.07
N THR A 282 11.97 -10.28 18.17
CA THR A 282 10.57 -10.11 17.72
C THR A 282 10.45 -10.15 16.20
N LEU A 283 11.56 -9.87 15.51
CA LEU A 283 11.65 -9.91 14.06
C LEU A 283 12.31 -11.19 13.52
N HIS A 284 12.64 -12.16 14.39
CA HIS A 284 13.37 -13.37 14.02
C HIS A 284 14.73 -13.09 13.36
N PHE A 285 15.36 -11.96 13.72
CA PHE A 285 16.63 -11.51 13.15
C PHE A 285 17.70 -11.48 14.24
N TYR A 286 18.83 -12.13 14.00
CA TYR A 286 19.90 -12.30 14.97
C TYR A 286 21.25 -11.89 14.36
N ARG A 287 22.04 -11.14 15.12
CA ARG A 287 23.45 -10.79 14.85
C ARG A 287 24.38 -11.70 15.66
N ASP A 288 25.62 -11.87 15.18
CA ASP A 288 26.68 -12.68 15.78
C ASP A 288 26.81 -12.58 17.32
N ASP A 289 26.73 -11.38 17.88
CA ASP A 289 26.88 -11.12 19.32
C ASP A 289 25.68 -11.56 20.19
N GLU A 290 24.48 -11.65 19.63
CA GLU A 290 23.26 -12.07 20.34
C GLU A 290 22.54 -13.23 19.60
N MET A 291 23.33 -14.12 19.01
CA MET A 291 22.86 -15.24 18.20
C MET A 291 22.09 -16.29 19.03
N ASP A 292 20.97 -16.78 18.51
CA ASP A 292 20.29 -17.96 19.06
C ASP A 292 21.04 -19.23 18.63
N THR A 293 22.02 -19.63 19.43
CA THR A 293 22.92 -20.76 19.14
C THR A 293 22.20 -22.09 18.96
N LEU A 294 21.05 -22.28 19.64
CA LEU A 294 20.26 -23.50 19.54
C LEU A 294 19.52 -23.58 18.20
N LYS A 295 18.92 -22.46 17.76
CA LYS A 295 18.28 -22.40 16.44
C LYS A 295 19.30 -22.43 15.31
N LEU A 296 20.36 -21.63 15.40
CA LEU A 296 21.42 -21.64 14.40
C LEU A 296 22.05 -23.03 14.28
N GLY A 297 22.32 -23.72 15.39
CA GLY A 297 22.85 -25.08 15.37
C GLY A 297 21.94 -26.07 14.64
N LYS A 298 20.61 -25.97 14.82
CA LYS A 298 19.64 -26.79 14.09
C LYS A 298 19.60 -26.46 12.60
N PHE A 299 19.64 -25.18 12.24
CA PHE A 299 19.75 -24.74 10.84
C PHE A 299 21.02 -25.28 10.18
N LEU A 300 22.18 -25.12 10.80
CA LEU A 300 23.46 -25.60 10.27
C LEU A 300 23.48 -27.13 10.13
N THR A 301 22.91 -27.85 11.10
CA THR A 301 22.77 -29.31 11.02
C THR A 301 21.87 -29.71 9.84
N SER A 302 20.73 -29.04 9.65
CA SER A 302 19.82 -29.26 8.52
C SER A 302 20.50 -28.97 7.17
N LEU A 303 21.26 -27.87 7.10
CA LEU A 303 21.99 -27.43 5.92
C LEU A 303 23.06 -28.45 5.51
N ASN A 304 23.85 -28.93 6.47
CA ASN A 304 24.91 -29.91 6.26
C ASN A 304 24.38 -31.29 5.83
N VAL A 305 23.13 -31.62 6.19
CA VAL A 305 22.46 -32.86 5.73
C VAL A 305 21.87 -32.70 4.33
N SER A 306 21.35 -31.52 4.01
CA SER A 306 20.63 -31.28 2.75
C SER A 306 21.54 -31.07 1.54
N ILE A 307 22.83 -30.78 1.73
CA ILE A 307 23.71 -30.34 0.64
C ILE A 307 25.15 -30.82 0.82
N LYS A 308 25.80 -31.21 -0.29
CA LYS A 308 27.27 -31.33 -0.39
C LYS A 308 27.93 -29.94 -0.36
N MET A 309 27.76 -29.17 0.73
CA MET A 309 28.44 -27.88 0.92
C MET A 309 29.62 -28.05 1.88
N PRO A 310 30.67 -27.19 1.77
CA PRO A 310 31.69 -27.11 2.81
C PRO A 310 31.05 -26.74 4.15
N LEU A 311 31.59 -27.32 5.23
CA LEU A 311 31.06 -27.20 6.58
C LEU A 311 31.05 -25.73 7.03
N LEU A 312 29.85 -25.14 7.14
CA LEU A 312 29.69 -23.79 7.67
C LEU A 312 29.68 -23.84 9.21
N ARG A 313 30.56 -23.07 9.85
CA ARG A 313 30.64 -22.99 11.31
C ARG A 313 29.84 -21.80 11.82
N ALA A 314 29.34 -21.91 13.04
CA ALA A 314 28.58 -20.83 13.68
C ALA A 314 29.39 -19.54 13.85
N GLU A 315 30.73 -19.65 14.00
CA GLU A 315 31.66 -18.52 14.12
C GLU A 315 31.77 -17.67 12.85
N ASP A 316 31.41 -18.24 11.69
CA ASP A 316 31.47 -17.53 10.40
C ASP A 316 30.19 -16.74 10.09
N VAL A 317 29.14 -16.94 10.90
CA VAL A 317 27.80 -16.35 10.70
C VAL A 317 27.72 -14.97 11.31
N LEU A 318 27.56 -13.95 10.48
CA LEU A 318 27.36 -12.57 10.91
C LEU A 318 25.89 -12.30 11.26
N PHE A 319 24.97 -12.84 10.45
CA PHE A 319 23.53 -12.64 10.62
C PHE A 319 22.76 -13.92 10.32
N TYR A 320 21.70 -14.13 11.09
CA TYR A 320 20.77 -15.23 10.93
C TYR A 320 19.33 -14.73 10.98
N PHE A 321 18.54 -15.11 9.97
CA PHE A 321 17.10 -14.93 9.96
C PHE A 321 16.41 -16.29 10.06
N ASP A 322 15.62 -16.49 11.12
CA ASP A 322 14.87 -17.72 11.37
C ASP A 322 13.49 -17.65 10.68
N ASP A 323 13.30 -18.42 9.61
CA ASP A 323 12.01 -18.49 8.89
C ASP A 323 11.16 -19.72 9.30
N THR A 324 11.45 -20.30 10.46
CA THR A 324 10.77 -21.51 10.89
C THR A 324 9.35 -21.23 11.38
N VAL A 325 8.35 -21.81 10.70
CA VAL A 325 6.91 -21.67 11.02
C VAL A 325 6.54 -22.28 12.38
N PHE A 326 7.30 -23.25 12.87
CA PHE A 326 7.06 -23.93 14.15
C PHE A 326 8.35 -24.30 14.88
N GLY A 327 9.03 -23.34 15.51
CA GLY A 327 9.97 -23.53 16.63
C GLY A 327 11.23 -24.41 16.41
N SER A 328 11.37 -25.09 15.28
CA SER A 328 12.47 -26.02 15.00
C SER A 328 13.77 -25.33 14.62
N GLY A 329 13.76 -24.06 14.19
CA GLY A 329 14.96 -23.32 13.80
C GLY A 329 15.74 -23.98 12.65
N ASP A 330 15.11 -24.84 11.84
CA ASP A 330 15.75 -25.63 10.79
C ASP A 330 15.73 -24.94 9.42
N ARG A 331 15.10 -23.75 9.33
CA ARG A 331 14.91 -22.99 8.10
C ARG A 331 15.22 -21.54 8.31
N GLY A 332 15.86 -20.93 7.32
CA GLY A 332 16.26 -19.55 7.43
C GLY A 332 17.25 -19.11 6.37
N VAL A 333 17.84 -17.96 6.66
CA VAL A 333 18.84 -17.32 5.84
C VAL A 333 20.02 -16.94 6.72
N VAL A 334 21.22 -17.31 6.27
CA VAL A 334 22.48 -16.97 6.93
C VAL A 334 23.29 -16.07 6.02
N ILE A 335 23.94 -15.07 6.62
CA ILE A 335 24.90 -14.19 5.95
C ILE A 335 26.24 -14.29 6.68
N THR A 336 27.30 -14.50 5.92
CA THR A 336 28.69 -14.48 6.38
C THR A 336 29.42 -13.27 5.79
N ARG A 337 30.75 -13.22 5.95
CA ARG A 337 31.58 -12.14 5.39
C ARG A 337 31.58 -12.08 3.86
N SER A 338 31.42 -13.22 3.19
CA SER A 338 31.59 -13.30 1.72
C SER A 338 30.35 -13.80 1.00
N GLU A 339 29.36 -14.35 1.71
CA GLU A 339 28.25 -15.06 1.09
C GLU A 339 26.98 -15.07 1.90
N MET A 340 25.90 -15.41 1.20
CA MET A 340 24.58 -15.65 1.72
C MET A 340 24.15 -17.08 1.39
N ILE A 341 23.56 -17.75 2.37
CA ILE A 341 23.01 -19.10 2.22
C ILE A 341 21.54 -19.07 2.63
N CYS A 342 20.67 -19.57 1.76
CA CYS A 342 19.23 -19.57 1.96
C CYS A 342 18.69 -21.00 1.90
N ASP A 343 18.13 -21.50 3.01
CA ASP A 343 17.41 -22.77 3.06
C ASP A 343 16.06 -22.58 3.76
N LEU A 344 14.98 -22.60 2.98
CA LEU A 344 13.61 -22.44 3.47
C LEU A 344 12.83 -23.77 3.42
N GLY A 345 13.54 -24.90 3.31
CA GLY A 345 12.97 -26.23 3.21
C GLY A 345 12.38 -26.55 1.83
N LYS A 346 11.62 -27.65 1.73
CA LYS A 346 11.22 -28.31 0.47
C LYS A 346 10.53 -27.43 -0.58
N ALA A 347 9.92 -26.32 -0.18
CA ALA A 347 9.25 -25.40 -1.09
C ALA A 347 10.22 -24.49 -1.88
N TYR A 348 11.47 -24.38 -1.43
CA TYR A 348 12.52 -23.57 -2.05
C TYR A 348 13.76 -24.42 -2.29
N LYS A 349 14.34 -24.29 -3.49
CA LYS A 349 15.66 -24.87 -3.73
C LYS A 349 16.66 -24.10 -2.88
N CYS A 350 17.39 -24.80 -2.00
CA CYS A 350 18.48 -24.16 -1.28
C CYS A 350 19.53 -23.64 -2.27
N PHE A 351 20.05 -22.45 -2.01
CA PHE A 351 21.09 -21.84 -2.81
C PHE A 351 22.08 -21.07 -1.93
N ARG A 352 23.30 -20.96 -2.44
CA ARG A 352 24.39 -20.17 -1.91
C ARG A 352 24.77 -19.13 -2.95
N LEU A 353 25.09 -17.93 -2.50
CA LEU A 353 25.45 -16.83 -3.37
C LEU A 353 26.55 -15.99 -2.73
N GLU A 354 27.61 -15.74 -3.48
CA GLU A 354 28.64 -14.79 -3.06
C GLU A 354 28.07 -13.37 -3.07
N LEU A 355 28.34 -12.59 -2.03
CA LEU A 355 27.84 -11.22 -1.92
C LEU A 355 28.37 -10.33 -3.06
N SER A 356 29.59 -10.59 -3.53
CA SER A 356 30.22 -9.93 -4.68
C SER A 356 29.56 -10.26 -6.02
N ASP A 357 28.81 -11.36 -6.14
CA ASP A 357 28.06 -11.69 -7.36
C ASP A 357 26.66 -11.04 -7.38
N ILE A 358 26.24 -10.38 -6.30
CA ILE A 358 24.94 -9.71 -6.25
C ILE A 358 24.99 -8.37 -6.97
N LYS A 359 24.39 -8.32 -8.17
CA LYS A 359 24.26 -7.10 -8.97
C LYS A 359 23.13 -6.19 -8.49
N ALA A 360 21.98 -6.77 -8.11
CA ALA A 360 20.83 -6.00 -7.66
C ALA A 360 19.92 -6.79 -6.72
N LEU A 361 19.35 -6.10 -5.75
CA LEU A 361 18.34 -6.63 -4.84
C LEU A 361 17.02 -5.89 -5.01
N SER A 362 15.91 -6.61 -4.86
CA SER A 362 14.60 -6.00 -4.68
C SER A 362 13.77 -6.78 -3.67
N ILE A 363 12.95 -6.06 -2.91
CA ILE A 363 11.98 -6.64 -1.98
C ILE A 363 10.56 -6.30 -2.46
N SER A 364 9.66 -7.28 -2.39
CA SER A 364 8.28 -7.16 -2.85
C SER A 364 7.32 -7.95 -1.95
N GLY A 365 6.02 -7.74 -2.11
CA GLY A 365 5.00 -8.33 -1.23
C GLY A 365 4.57 -7.41 -0.08
N SER A 366 3.28 -7.48 0.27
CA SER A 366 2.70 -6.79 1.44
C SER A 366 2.55 -7.71 2.65
N LEU A 367 2.44 -9.01 2.38
CA LEU A 367 2.45 -10.12 3.33
C LEU A 367 3.40 -11.16 2.75
N ASN A 368 4.24 -11.76 3.59
CA ASN A 368 5.31 -12.68 3.21
C ASN A 368 6.23 -12.04 2.17
N LYS A 369 7.17 -11.23 2.64
CA LYS A 369 8.07 -10.48 1.76
C LYS A 369 8.91 -11.43 0.91
N THR A 370 8.89 -11.20 -0.40
CA THR A 370 9.75 -11.90 -1.36
C THR A 370 10.95 -11.03 -1.68
N ILE A 371 12.15 -11.55 -1.39
CA ILE A 371 13.42 -10.96 -1.81
C ILE A 371 13.81 -11.60 -3.14
N LYS A 372 14.18 -10.76 -4.11
CA LYS A 372 14.70 -11.15 -5.41
C LYS A 372 16.12 -10.64 -5.56
N ILE A 373 17.00 -11.53 -5.97
CA ILE A 373 18.41 -11.26 -6.20
C ILE A 373 18.70 -11.47 -7.68
N LEU A 374 19.33 -10.48 -8.31
CA LEU A 374 19.89 -10.57 -9.65
C LEU A 374 21.41 -10.64 -9.53
N THR A 375 22.03 -11.65 -10.14
CA THR A 375 23.49 -11.79 -10.12
C THR A 375 24.16 -11.09 -11.30
N HIS A 376 25.49 -10.90 -11.26
CA HIS A 376 26.23 -10.34 -12.39
C HIS A 376 26.14 -11.24 -13.63
N HIS A 377 26.01 -12.54 -13.43
CA HIS A 377 25.76 -13.54 -14.47
C HIS A 377 24.29 -13.60 -14.96
N SER A 378 23.46 -12.63 -14.57
CA SER A 378 22.03 -12.55 -14.93
C SER A 378 21.18 -13.74 -14.44
N ALA A 379 21.65 -14.48 -13.44
CA ALA A 379 20.84 -15.48 -12.74
C ALA A 379 19.90 -14.77 -11.75
N GLN A 380 18.69 -15.30 -11.60
CA GLN A 380 17.69 -14.72 -10.70
C GLN A 380 17.33 -15.70 -9.59
N HIS A 381 17.60 -15.30 -8.35
CA HIS A 381 17.18 -16.02 -7.15
C HIS A 381 15.98 -15.31 -6.52
N LYS A 382 14.98 -16.08 -6.08
CA LYS A 382 13.82 -15.55 -5.38
C LYS A 382 13.46 -16.46 -4.22
N PHE A 383 13.17 -15.85 -3.07
CA PHE A 383 12.72 -16.57 -1.89
C PHE A 383 11.78 -15.67 -1.09
N THR A 384 10.83 -16.29 -0.38
CA THR A 384 9.81 -15.57 0.38
C THR A 384 9.93 -15.93 1.84
N LEU A 385 10.03 -14.91 2.68
CA LEU A 385 10.09 -15.05 4.13
C LEU A 385 8.69 -14.93 4.70
N THR A 386 8.33 -15.85 5.57
CA THR A 386 6.97 -16.05 6.08
C THR A 386 6.82 -15.62 7.54
N GLN A 387 7.90 -15.62 8.33
CA GLN A 387 7.80 -15.33 9.77
C GLN A 387 7.67 -13.86 10.10
N SER A 388 8.41 -12.97 9.42
CA SER A 388 8.39 -11.55 9.75
C SER A 388 8.60 -10.67 8.52
N ASN A 389 7.59 -9.88 8.16
CA ASN A 389 7.72 -8.89 7.08
C ASN A 389 8.75 -7.81 7.41
N LYS A 390 8.77 -7.35 8.68
CA LYS A 390 9.74 -6.36 9.16
C LYS A 390 11.13 -6.96 9.28
N GLY A 391 11.24 -8.22 9.71
CA GLY A 391 12.51 -8.93 9.74
C GLY A 391 13.08 -9.21 8.34
N ALA A 392 12.21 -9.47 7.36
CA ALA A 392 12.61 -9.56 5.95
C ALA A 392 13.09 -8.21 5.38
N GLU A 393 12.48 -7.10 5.78
CA GLU A 393 12.96 -5.75 5.45
C GLU A 393 14.32 -5.47 6.09
N LYS A 394 14.52 -5.90 7.34
CA LYS A 394 15.81 -5.80 8.05
C LYS A 394 16.90 -6.63 7.35
N LEU A 395 16.62 -7.89 7.02
CA LEU A 395 17.51 -8.75 6.25
C LEU A 395 17.87 -8.15 4.89
N PHE A 396 16.88 -7.63 4.16
CA PHE A 396 17.10 -6.94 2.89
C PHE A 396 18.03 -5.74 3.03
N TYR A 397 17.85 -4.92 4.07
CA TYR A 397 18.71 -3.78 4.34
C TYR A 397 20.15 -4.22 4.62
N VAL A 398 20.32 -5.25 5.45
CA VAL A 398 21.64 -5.79 5.80
C VAL A 398 22.36 -6.29 4.55
N LEU A 399 21.68 -7.08 3.71
CA LEU A 399 22.23 -7.50 2.42
C LEU A 399 22.62 -6.31 1.55
N ASN A 400 21.75 -5.30 1.44
CA ASN A 400 22.03 -4.10 0.65
C ASN A 400 23.18 -3.23 1.22
N THR A 401 23.56 -3.45 2.47
CA THR A 401 24.70 -2.76 3.11
C THR A 401 26.00 -3.53 2.93
N LEU A 402 25.93 -4.85 2.80
CA LEU A 402 27.08 -5.74 2.69
C LEU A 402 27.50 -6.02 1.23
N ILE A 403 26.67 -5.68 0.25
CA ILE A 403 27.04 -5.77 -1.16
C ILE A 403 28.04 -4.65 -1.49
N PRO A 404 29.18 -4.98 -2.11
CA PRO A 404 30.24 -4.02 -2.42
C PRO A 404 29.87 -2.98 -3.49
#